data_AF-A0A4U8V0E2-F1
#
_entry.id   AF-A0A4U8V0E2-F1
#
_cell.length_a   1.000
_cell.length_b   1.000
_cell.length_c   1.000
_cell.angle_alpha   90.00
_cell.angle_beta   90.00
_cell.angle_gamma   90.00
#
_symmetry.space_group_name_H-M   'P 1'
#
loop_
_entity.id
_entity.type
_entity.pdbx_description
1 polymer ?
#
loop_
_entity_poly.entity_id
_entity_poly.type
_entity_poly.pdbx_seq_one_letter_code
_entity_poly.pdbx_strand_id
1 'polypeptide(L)'
;MASFVLIVQNFLGFIAGSTKKILDTIFKNYDKRIRPHSENNTAVIIRMSIVLAILIELRWNDPNLVWNPADYNDKREIIVPQSHLWLPKLFVYNSLSPSGSPDFSMDTKEMLSDNRYDVRVSHNGDIKINIPQFVTCICRLSIEQFPFDTQFCAVALASPLLNTSEMDVVASAPPKDSYFAGNAEWELINVTVRDMRFLEEGEYRAEVHYIFHLQRRPIFYLTVIVAPTFLISALSILGIFSPGANDGPRNEKVSLGLGSLLAMTVLLGIVAGAMPKSNSIPLLEVILPQNTDM
;
A
#
# COMPACT_ATOMS: atom_id res chain seq x y z
N MET A 1 7.44 68.56 1.98
CA MET A 1 6.77 67.25 1.84
C MET A 1 7.09 66.44 3.09
N ALA A 2 6.05 65.92 3.72
CA ALA A 2 6.04 65.45 5.11
C ALA A 2 6.66 64.06 5.30
N SER A 3 7.35 63.89 6.43
CA SER A 3 7.71 62.60 7.03
C SER A 3 6.47 61.92 7.61
N PHE A 4 6.34 60.61 7.41
CA PHE A 4 5.49 59.74 8.23
C PHE A 4 6.27 58.46 8.57
N VAL A 5 6.56 58.28 9.85
CA VAL A 5 7.05 57.04 10.45
C VAL A 5 5.82 56.26 10.93
N LEU A 6 5.58 55.08 10.37
CA LEU A 6 4.54 54.16 10.83
C LEU A 6 5.15 53.22 11.88
N ILE A 7 4.81 53.47 13.14
CA ILE A 7 5.06 52.59 14.27
C ILE A 7 4.11 51.38 14.12
N VAL A 8 4.64 50.23 13.72
CA VAL A 8 3.95 48.94 13.88
C VAL A 8 4.47 48.30 15.16
N GLN A 9 3.80 48.62 16.26
CA GLN A 9 4.10 48.06 17.57
C GLN A 9 3.16 46.88 17.85
N ASN A 10 3.77 45.71 18.05
CA ASN A 10 3.30 44.60 18.88
C ASN A 10 1.83 44.14 18.75
N PHE A 11 1.56 43.26 17.77
CA PHE A 11 0.42 42.34 17.82
C PHE A 11 0.79 40.84 17.68
N LEU A 12 2.08 40.51 17.55
CA LEU A 12 2.56 39.13 17.47
C LEU A 12 2.88 38.48 18.84
N GLY A 13 2.93 39.26 19.93
CA GLY A 13 3.31 38.76 21.26
C GLY A 13 2.16 38.17 22.10
N PHE A 14 0.90 38.50 21.81
CA PHE A 14 -0.24 38.13 22.67
C PHE A 14 -0.82 36.74 22.38
N ILE A 15 -0.71 36.24 21.14
CA ILE A 15 -1.28 34.94 20.75
C ILE A 15 -0.38 33.79 21.22
N ALA A 16 0.95 33.95 21.17
CA ALA A 16 1.90 32.92 21.60
C ALA A 16 1.87 32.66 23.12
N GLY A 17 1.61 33.70 23.94
CA GLY A 17 1.56 33.59 25.40
C GLY A 17 0.34 32.82 25.91
N SER A 18 -0.81 32.96 25.23
CA SER A 18 -2.05 32.27 25.61
C SER A 18 -1.96 30.76 25.36
N THR A 19 -1.45 30.36 24.18
CA THR A 19 -1.27 28.95 23.83
C THR A 19 -0.28 28.25 24.75
N LYS A 20 0.86 28.91 25.07
CA LYS A 20 1.85 28.36 26.00
C LYS A 20 1.27 28.17 27.41
N LYS A 21 0.53 29.15 27.93
CA LYS A 21 -0.12 29.08 29.24
C LYS A 21 -1.17 27.97 29.32
N ILE A 22 -1.92 27.75 28.23
CA ILE A 22 -2.90 26.67 28.12
C ILE A 22 -2.19 25.31 28.10
N LEU A 23 -1.13 25.15 27.32
CA LEU A 23 -0.34 23.92 27.26
C LEU A 23 0.28 23.60 28.63
N ASP A 24 0.93 24.58 29.28
CA ASP A 24 1.55 24.39 30.60
C ASP A 24 0.50 24.04 31.68
N THR A 25 -0.74 24.52 31.55
CA THR A 25 -1.83 24.21 32.50
C THR A 25 -2.41 22.81 32.26
N ILE A 26 -2.65 22.44 31.00
CA ILE A 26 -3.26 21.15 30.64
C ILE A 26 -2.28 20.00 30.84
N PHE A 27 -1.00 20.19 30.53
CA PHE A 27 0.00 19.13 30.60
C PHE A 27 0.69 18.97 31.97
N LYS A 28 0.41 19.83 32.94
CA LYS A 28 1.06 19.81 34.27
C LYS A 28 0.93 18.47 35.01
N ASN A 29 -0.23 17.83 34.89
CA ASN A 29 -0.55 16.55 35.53
C ASN A 29 -0.93 15.46 34.50
N TYR A 30 -0.64 15.68 33.22
CA TYR A 30 -0.98 14.74 32.17
C TYR A 30 0.15 13.72 32.00
N ASP A 31 -0.04 12.51 32.51
CA ASP A 31 0.87 11.40 32.21
C ASP A 31 0.44 10.72 30.92
N LYS A 32 1.22 10.94 29.86
CA LYS A 32 1.01 10.34 28.54
C LYS A 32 1.01 8.81 28.53
N ARG A 33 1.52 8.16 29.58
CA ARG A 33 1.55 6.70 29.73
C ARG A 33 0.23 6.13 30.26
N ILE A 34 -0.65 6.99 30.80
CA ILE A 34 -1.93 6.58 31.36
C ILE A 34 -3.02 6.80 30.31
N ARG A 35 -3.74 5.74 29.94
CA ARG A 35 -4.86 5.86 29.00
C ARG A 35 -5.95 6.81 29.57
N PRO A 36 -6.59 7.66 28.75
CA PRO A 36 -7.75 8.43 29.19
C PRO A 36 -8.85 7.50 29.74
N HIS A 37 -9.51 7.90 30.83
CA HIS A 37 -10.52 7.11 31.54
C HIS A 37 -10.03 5.79 32.16
N SER A 38 -8.72 5.67 32.45
CA SER A 38 -8.18 4.46 33.09
C SER A 38 -8.86 4.10 34.42
N GLU A 39 -9.36 5.08 35.18
CA GLU A 39 -10.00 4.87 36.49
C GLU A 39 -11.42 4.30 36.38
N ASN A 40 -12.18 4.68 35.35
CA ASN A 40 -13.57 4.25 35.16
C ASN A 40 -13.71 3.01 34.26
N ASN A 41 -12.59 2.45 33.81
CA ASN A 41 -12.49 1.32 32.87
C ASN A 41 -13.32 1.48 31.57
N THR A 42 -13.64 2.71 31.16
CA THR A 42 -14.35 2.96 29.91
C THR A 42 -13.38 2.95 28.74
N ALA A 43 -13.83 2.44 27.59
CA ALA A 43 -13.02 2.42 26.37
C ALA A 43 -12.94 3.84 25.77
N VAL A 44 -11.74 4.23 25.33
CA VAL A 44 -11.56 5.44 24.53
C VAL A 44 -12.07 5.16 23.12
N ILE A 45 -13.11 5.88 22.71
CA ILE A 45 -13.71 5.71 21.37
C ILE A 45 -12.85 6.45 20.36
N ILE A 46 -12.03 5.70 19.62
CA ILE A 46 -11.23 6.21 18.51
C ILE A 46 -11.99 5.96 17.21
N ARG A 47 -12.39 7.02 16.50
CA ARG A 47 -12.98 6.92 15.17
C ARG A 47 -11.86 6.92 14.14
N MET A 48 -11.63 5.78 13.50
CA MET A 48 -10.57 5.60 12.49
C MET A 48 -11.15 5.44 11.09
N SER A 49 -10.43 5.95 10.09
CA SER A 49 -10.63 5.68 8.67
C SER A 49 -9.28 5.28 8.05
N ILE A 50 -9.23 4.18 7.29
CA ILE A 50 -8.01 3.61 6.69
C ILE A 50 -8.13 3.64 5.16
N VAL A 51 -7.03 3.94 4.48
CA VAL A 51 -6.83 3.73 3.03
C VAL A 51 -5.55 2.89 2.87
N LEU A 52 -5.68 1.67 2.35
CA LEU A 52 -4.65 0.66 2.01
C LEU A 52 -3.40 0.59 2.93
N ALA A 53 -3.48 -0.10 4.06
CA ALA A 53 -2.34 -0.34 4.95
C ALA A 53 -2.18 -1.82 5.27
N ILE A 54 -0.93 -2.29 5.42
CA ILE A 54 -0.64 -3.61 6.01
C ILE A 54 -0.48 -3.39 7.51
N LEU A 55 -1.11 -4.25 8.31
CA LEU A 55 -0.90 -4.31 9.76
C LEU A 55 -0.02 -5.53 10.06
N ILE A 56 1.24 -5.28 10.43
CA ILE A 56 2.16 -6.34 10.83
C ILE A 56 2.00 -6.55 12.34
N GLU A 57 1.56 -7.74 12.73
CA GLU A 57 1.49 -8.13 14.15
C GLU A 57 2.72 -8.98 14.50
N LEU A 58 3.53 -8.51 15.43
CA LEU A 58 4.69 -9.24 15.94
C LEU A 58 4.43 -9.66 17.38
N ARG A 59 4.80 -10.90 17.71
CA ARG A 59 4.74 -11.46 19.06
C ARG A 59 6.07 -12.14 19.39
N TRP A 60 6.61 -11.83 20.56
CA TRP A 60 7.80 -12.50 21.10
C TRP A 60 7.71 -12.55 22.63
N ASN A 61 8.58 -13.32 23.26
CA ASN A 61 8.67 -13.40 24.72
C ASN A 61 10.01 -12.81 25.19
N ASP A 62 9.97 -11.95 26.21
CA ASP A 62 11.16 -11.45 26.91
C ASP A 62 11.14 -11.93 28.37
N PRO A 63 12.00 -12.90 28.75
CA PRO A 63 12.07 -13.42 30.11
C PRO A 63 12.42 -12.39 31.18
N ASN A 64 13.01 -11.25 30.81
CA ASN A 64 13.36 -10.19 31.76
C ASN A 64 12.16 -9.30 32.13
N LEU A 65 11.05 -9.41 31.41
CA LEU A 65 9.85 -8.59 31.57
C LEU A 65 8.69 -9.38 32.21
N VAL A 66 9.02 -10.18 33.22
CA VAL A 66 8.09 -11.01 33.98
C VAL A 66 7.83 -10.39 35.35
N TRP A 67 6.57 -10.38 35.80
CA TRP A 67 6.21 -9.96 37.16
C TRP A 67 5.05 -10.80 37.71
N ASN A 68 4.93 -10.83 39.03
CA ASN A 68 3.79 -11.46 39.70
C ASN A 68 2.63 -10.45 39.80
N PRO A 69 1.45 -10.74 39.23
CA PRO A 69 0.31 -9.82 39.29
C PRO A 69 -0.12 -9.45 40.72
N ALA A 70 0.07 -10.36 41.69
CA ALA A 70 -0.31 -10.12 43.08
C ALA A 70 0.41 -8.92 43.71
N ASP A 71 1.63 -8.62 43.25
CA ASP A 71 2.44 -7.51 43.76
C ASP A 71 2.02 -6.15 43.17
N TYR A 72 1.18 -6.15 42.12
CA TYR A 72 0.84 -4.97 41.33
C TYR A 72 -0.67 -4.83 41.09
N ASN A 73 -1.49 -5.08 42.12
CA ASN A 73 -2.96 -4.97 42.08
C ASN A 73 -3.60 -5.85 40.98
N ASP A 74 -3.15 -7.10 40.86
CA ASP A 74 -3.60 -8.09 39.87
C ASP A 74 -3.46 -7.62 38.40
N LYS A 75 -2.59 -6.63 38.14
CA LYS A 75 -2.31 -6.18 36.77
C LYS A 75 -1.52 -7.23 36.01
N ARG A 76 -2.15 -7.79 34.99
CA ARG A 76 -1.56 -8.82 34.11
C ARG A 76 -0.97 -8.28 32.83
N GLU A 77 -1.30 -7.06 32.45
CA GLU A 77 -0.82 -6.43 31.22
C GLU A 77 -0.51 -4.95 31.44
N ILE A 78 0.51 -4.47 30.74
CA ILE A 78 0.87 -3.06 30.67
C ILE A 78 1.06 -2.64 29.22
N ILE A 79 0.87 -1.35 28.95
CA ILE A 79 1.16 -0.75 27.65
C ILE A 79 2.33 0.20 27.85
N VAL A 80 3.39 0.00 27.05
CA VAL A 80 4.65 0.74 27.16
C VAL A 80 5.02 1.28 25.79
N PRO A 81 5.57 2.50 25.67
CA PRO A 81 6.10 2.99 24.41
C PRO A 81 7.20 2.07 23.87
N GLN A 82 7.23 1.87 22.56
CA GLN A 82 8.21 0.99 21.91
C GLN A 82 9.67 1.35 22.21
N SER A 83 9.97 2.63 22.47
CA SER A 83 11.34 3.11 22.73
C SER A 83 11.98 2.55 24.01
N HIS A 84 11.18 1.99 24.91
CA HIS A 84 11.67 1.41 26.16
C HIS A 84 11.97 -0.08 26.06
N LEU A 85 11.69 -0.70 24.91
CA LEU A 85 11.76 -2.15 24.71
C LEU A 85 12.66 -2.48 23.53
N TRP A 86 13.25 -3.68 23.56
CA TRP A 86 13.89 -4.24 22.39
C TRP A 86 12.82 -4.61 21.34
N LEU A 87 13.08 -4.30 20.08
CA LEU A 87 12.18 -4.56 18.97
C LEU A 87 12.91 -5.38 17.89
N PRO A 88 12.31 -6.49 17.41
CA PRO A 88 12.85 -7.22 16.27
C PRO A 88 12.78 -6.35 15.02
N LYS A 89 13.93 -6.12 14.39
CA LYS A 89 14.01 -5.31 13.16
C LYS A 89 13.82 -6.19 11.93
N LEU A 90 12.64 -6.11 11.31
CA LEU A 90 12.32 -6.79 10.06
C LEU A 90 12.30 -5.79 8.90
N PHE A 91 12.87 -6.20 7.77
CA PHE A 91 13.02 -5.38 6.57
C PHE A 91 12.29 -6.02 5.40
N VAL A 92 11.65 -5.19 4.57
CA VAL A 92 11.05 -5.62 3.30
C VAL A 92 12.11 -5.56 2.21
N TYR A 93 12.68 -6.72 1.85
CA TYR A 93 13.83 -6.80 0.93
C TYR A 93 13.48 -6.44 -0.50
N ASN A 94 12.26 -6.74 -0.92
CA ASN A 94 11.79 -6.42 -2.26
C ASN A 94 11.08 -5.07 -2.32
N SER A 95 11.40 -4.13 -1.42
CA SER A 95 10.84 -2.78 -1.47
C SER A 95 11.44 -1.95 -2.61
N LEU A 96 10.63 -1.10 -3.23
CA LEU A 96 11.09 -0.13 -4.23
C LEU A 96 11.55 1.16 -3.52
N SER A 97 12.82 1.50 -3.63
CA SER A 97 13.28 2.88 -3.43
C SER A 97 13.09 3.63 -4.76
N PRO A 98 12.38 4.77 -4.80
CA PRO A 98 12.27 5.56 -6.02
C PRO A 98 13.66 5.96 -6.50
N SER A 99 14.00 5.52 -7.71
CA SER A 99 15.28 5.81 -8.37
C SER A 99 15.69 7.28 -8.24
N GLY A 100 16.77 7.54 -7.48
CA GLY A 100 17.52 8.81 -7.57
C GLY A 100 17.78 9.58 -6.27
N SER A 101 17.28 9.17 -5.11
CA SER A 101 17.76 9.74 -3.84
C SER A 101 18.98 8.95 -3.33
N PRO A 102 20.11 9.60 -3.00
CA PRO A 102 21.24 8.95 -2.36
C PRO A 102 20.94 8.57 -0.90
N ASP A 103 19.78 8.97 -0.39
CA ASP A 103 19.23 8.45 0.85
C ASP A 103 18.66 7.06 0.57
N PHE A 104 19.29 6.06 1.18
CA PHE A 104 18.83 4.69 1.34
C PHE A 104 17.55 4.64 2.21
N SER A 105 16.61 5.57 2.03
CA SER A 105 15.32 5.57 2.69
C SER A 105 14.43 4.60 1.93
N MET A 106 14.43 3.36 2.41
CA MET A 106 13.45 2.34 2.10
C MET A 106 12.06 2.96 2.26
N ASP A 107 11.22 2.95 1.22
CA ASP A 107 9.94 3.68 1.20
C ASP A 107 8.84 2.94 1.98
N THR A 108 9.24 2.28 3.07
CA THR A 108 8.32 1.79 4.09
C THR A 108 7.95 2.97 4.98
N LYS A 109 7.03 3.82 4.49
CA LYS A 109 6.55 4.95 5.26
C LYS A 109 5.78 4.43 6.46
N GLU A 110 6.43 4.48 7.62
CA GLU A 110 5.77 4.23 8.90
C GLU A 110 4.56 5.17 9.03
N MET A 111 3.38 4.60 9.31
CA MET A 111 2.16 5.40 9.44
C MET A 111 2.21 6.29 10.69
N LEU A 112 3.04 5.91 11.66
CA LEU A 112 3.31 6.66 12.86
C LEU A 112 4.78 7.12 12.88
N SER A 113 5.05 8.37 13.24
CA SER A 113 6.42 8.86 13.42
C SER A 113 7.16 8.04 14.47
N ASP A 114 8.49 8.00 14.39
CA ASP A 114 9.37 7.34 15.35
C ASP A 114 8.91 7.60 16.79
N ASN A 115 8.76 6.52 17.57
CA ASN A 115 8.32 6.49 18.96
C ASN A 115 6.80 6.66 19.25
N ARG A 116 5.90 6.33 18.31
CA ARG A 116 4.43 6.36 18.54
C ARG A 116 3.75 4.99 18.65
N TYR A 117 4.48 3.89 18.49
CA TYR A 117 3.89 2.57 18.68
C TYR A 117 3.87 2.22 20.16
N ASP A 118 2.69 1.85 20.62
CA ASP A 118 2.47 1.30 21.95
C ASP A 118 2.59 -0.22 21.87
N VAL A 119 3.37 -0.77 22.80
CA VAL A 119 3.65 -2.20 22.90
C VAL A 119 2.90 -2.75 24.10
N ARG A 120 2.18 -3.85 23.90
CA ARG A 120 1.52 -4.58 24.99
C ARG A 120 2.47 -5.61 25.54
N VAL A 121 2.72 -5.55 26.84
CA VAL A 121 3.52 -6.53 27.59
C VAL A 121 2.61 -7.23 28.59
N SER A 122 2.65 -8.56 28.62
CA SER A 122 1.93 -9.42 29.55
C SER A 122 2.86 -9.86 30.69
N HIS A 123 2.28 -10.19 31.84
CA HIS A 123 3.01 -10.52 33.07
C HIS A 123 3.93 -11.75 32.95
N ASN A 124 3.67 -12.61 31.97
CA ASN A 124 4.46 -13.79 31.64
C ASN A 124 5.63 -13.49 30.67
N GLY A 125 5.88 -12.21 30.36
CA GLY A 125 6.92 -11.78 29.44
C GLY A 125 6.50 -11.79 27.97
N ASP A 126 5.25 -12.15 27.65
CA ASP A 126 4.77 -12.10 26.26
C ASP A 126 4.53 -10.66 25.82
N ILE A 127 5.07 -10.33 24.65
CA ILE A 127 5.03 -9.00 24.08
C ILE A 127 4.31 -9.05 22.73
N LYS A 128 3.45 -8.06 22.50
CA LYS A 128 2.72 -7.88 21.26
C LYS A 128 2.81 -6.43 20.79
N ILE A 129 3.17 -6.24 19.53
CA ILE A 129 3.14 -4.95 18.84
C ILE A 129 2.41 -5.09 17.50
N ASN A 130 1.64 -4.07 17.15
CA ASN A 130 0.99 -3.95 15.86
C ASN A 130 1.58 -2.73 15.13
N ILE A 131 2.23 -2.97 13.99
CA ILE A 131 2.91 -1.95 13.18
C ILE A 131 2.12 -1.74 11.89
N PRO A 132 1.26 -0.71 11.81
CA PRO A 132 0.67 -0.28 10.55
C PRO A 132 1.70 0.38 9.63
N GLN A 133 1.87 -0.15 8.43
CA GLN A 133 2.86 0.33 7.46
C GLN A 133 2.33 0.31 6.03
N PHE A 134 2.74 1.31 5.24
CA PHE A 134 2.63 1.28 3.80
C PHE A 134 3.86 0.60 3.21
N VAL A 135 3.65 -0.45 2.42
CA VAL A 135 4.74 -1.20 1.80
C VAL A 135 4.59 -1.12 0.29
N THR A 136 5.58 -0.53 -0.38
CA THR A 136 5.70 -0.56 -1.84
C THR A 136 6.75 -1.60 -2.21
N CYS A 137 6.36 -2.62 -2.97
CA CYS A 137 7.23 -3.73 -3.33
C CYS A 137 7.31 -3.98 -4.84
N ILE A 138 8.42 -4.58 -5.28
CA ILE A 138 8.63 -5.05 -6.65
C ILE A 138 7.79 -6.32 -6.84
N CYS A 139 6.93 -6.31 -7.84
CA CYS A 139 6.17 -7.47 -8.28
C CYS A 139 6.28 -7.61 -9.81
N ARG A 140 6.50 -8.85 -10.28
CA ARG A 140 6.48 -9.16 -11.71
C ARG A 140 5.05 -9.50 -12.12
N LEU A 141 4.49 -8.69 -13.02
CA LEU A 141 3.13 -8.87 -13.50
C LEU A 141 3.11 -9.78 -14.74
N SER A 142 2.23 -10.77 -14.74
CA SER A 142 1.91 -11.58 -15.92
C SER A 142 0.72 -10.98 -16.65
N ILE A 143 0.94 -10.41 -17.84
CA ILE A 143 -0.11 -9.72 -18.60
C ILE A 143 -0.72 -10.58 -19.72
N GLU A 144 -0.38 -11.87 -19.77
CA GLU A 144 -0.82 -12.77 -20.84
C GLU A 144 -2.34 -12.79 -21.00
N GLN A 145 -3.10 -12.81 -19.89
CA GLN A 145 -4.57 -12.89 -19.89
C GLN A 145 -5.27 -11.56 -19.61
N PHE A 146 -4.58 -10.43 -19.79
CA PHE A 146 -5.18 -9.11 -19.55
C PHE A 146 -6.48 -8.92 -20.36
N PRO A 147 -7.57 -8.35 -19.76
CA PRO A 147 -7.71 -7.80 -18.41
C PRO A 147 -8.25 -8.80 -17.35
N PHE A 148 -8.26 -10.09 -17.66
CA PHE A 148 -8.70 -11.18 -16.77
C PHE A 148 -7.51 -11.83 -16.04
N ASP A 149 -6.43 -11.06 -15.86
CA ASP A 149 -5.18 -11.52 -15.29
C ASP A 149 -5.26 -11.71 -13.76
N THR A 150 -4.50 -12.71 -13.31
CA THR A 150 -4.24 -12.98 -11.90
C THR A 150 -2.75 -12.77 -11.61
N GLN A 151 -2.45 -12.08 -10.52
CA GLN A 151 -1.10 -11.70 -10.13
C GLN A 151 -0.74 -12.31 -8.78
N PHE A 152 0.52 -12.72 -8.66
CA PHE A 152 1.11 -13.25 -7.43
C PHE A 152 2.23 -12.32 -7.00
N CYS A 153 1.93 -11.43 -6.06
CA CYS A 153 2.91 -10.47 -5.55
C CYS A 153 3.37 -10.90 -4.16
N ALA A 154 4.67 -11.10 -3.98
CA ALA A 154 5.24 -11.44 -2.69
C ALA A 154 5.70 -10.18 -1.96
N VAL A 155 5.51 -10.13 -0.64
CA VAL A 155 6.21 -9.21 0.26
C VAL A 155 7.19 -10.06 1.06
N ALA A 156 8.48 -9.82 0.87
CA ALA A 156 9.56 -10.58 1.46
C ALA A 156 10.12 -9.85 2.69
N LEU A 157 9.94 -10.45 3.86
CA LEU A 157 10.37 -9.93 5.16
C LEU A 157 11.50 -10.79 5.72
N ALA A 158 12.61 -10.17 6.11
CA ALA A 158 13.71 -10.84 6.80
C ALA A 158 14.43 -9.88 7.75
N SER A 159 15.26 -10.41 8.64
CA SER A 159 16.19 -9.61 9.44
C SER A 159 17.46 -9.32 8.63
N PRO A 160 17.96 -8.07 8.61
CA PRO A 160 19.16 -7.68 7.86
C PRO A 160 20.46 -8.18 8.47
N LEU A 161 20.47 -8.42 9.78
CA LEU A 161 21.71 -8.66 10.54
C LEU A 161 21.63 -9.89 11.45
N LEU A 162 20.43 -10.37 11.78
CA LEU A 162 20.27 -11.48 12.72
C LEU A 162 20.06 -12.79 11.98
N ASN A 163 20.80 -13.81 12.41
CA ASN A 163 20.69 -15.16 11.87
C ASN A 163 19.59 -15.96 12.55
N THR A 164 19.25 -17.11 11.98
CA THR A 164 18.24 -18.04 12.54
C THR A 164 18.52 -18.49 13.98
N SER A 165 19.78 -18.52 14.40
CA SER A 165 20.17 -18.85 15.78
C SER A 165 19.89 -17.72 16.78
N GLU A 166 19.83 -16.47 16.31
CA GLU A 166 19.60 -15.28 17.13
C GLU A 166 18.14 -14.83 17.07
N MET A 167 17.53 -14.95 15.88
CA MET A 167 16.16 -14.58 15.61
C MET A 167 15.59 -15.49 14.52
N ASP A 168 14.74 -16.44 14.94
CA ASP A 168 13.93 -17.25 14.02
C ASP A 168 12.54 -16.63 13.89
N VAL A 169 12.04 -16.57 12.66
CA VAL A 169 10.74 -15.96 12.35
C VAL A 169 9.81 -17.05 11.89
N VAL A 170 8.70 -17.22 12.62
CA VAL A 170 7.63 -18.13 12.26
C VAL A 170 6.42 -17.31 11.86
N ALA A 171 5.99 -17.45 10.61
CA ALA A 171 4.89 -16.68 10.08
C ALA A 171 3.58 -17.45 10.19
N SER A 172 2.48 -16.71 10.26
CA SER A 172 1.14 -17.27 10.30
C SER A 172 0.30 -16.66 9.19
N ALA A 173 -0.57 -17.49 8.59
CA ALA A 173 -1.51 -17.00 7.60
C ALA A 173 -2.44 -15.95 8.25
N PRO A 174 -2.75 -14.85 7.55
CA PRO A 174 -3.64 -13.85 8.08
C PRO A 174 -5.08 -14.40 8.23
N PRO A 175 -5.90 -13.85 9.14
CA PRO A 175 -7.28 -14.29 9.31
C PRO A 175 -8.09 -14.09 8.02
N LYS A 176 -8.90 -15.10 7.64
CA LYS A 176 -9.72 -15.05 6.41
C LYS A 176 -10.75 -13.90 6.40
N ASP A 177 -11.19 -13.46 7.57
CA ASP A 177 -12.29 -12.48 7.73
C ASP A 177 -11.82 -11.04 7.98
N SER A 178 -10.52 -10.75 8.02
CA SER A 178 -10.04 -9.43 8.43
C SER A 178 -9.80 -8.49 7.26
N TYR A 179 -10.68 -7.52 7.01
CA TYR A 179 -10.44 -6.30 6.18
C TYR A 179 -9.83 -6.48 4.76
N PHE A 180 -9.65 -7.71 4.27
CA PHE A 180 -9.00 -8.06 3.01
C PHE A 180 -10.00 -8.03 1.86
N ALA A 181 -10.42 -6.83 1.45
CA ALA A 181 -11.42 -6.66 0.38
C ALA A 181 -10.81 -6.27 -0.99
N GLY A 182 -9.48 -6.15 -1.08
CA GLY A 182 -8.83 -5.56 -2.25
C GLY A 182 -9.18 -4.08 -2.44
N ASN A 183 -9.06 -3.56 -3.66
CA ASN A 183 -9.45 -2.21 -4.05
C ASN A 183 -10.39 -2.23 -5.28
N ALA A 184 -10.65 -1.07 -5.87
CA ALA A 184 -11.55 -0.94 -7.02
C ALA A 184 -11.05 -1.66 -8.30
N GLU A 185 -9.75 -1.88 -8.41
CA GLU A 185 -9.11 -2.52 -9.58
C GLU A 185 -8.76 -3.98 -9.33
N TRP A 186 -8.39 -4.33 -8.10
CA TRP A 186 -7.85 -5.62 -7.69
C TRP A 186 -8.66 -6.22 -6.56
N GLU A 187 -9.11 -7.45 -6.75
CA GLU A 187 -9.68 -8.28 -5.71
C GLU A 187 -8.58 -9.14 -5.10
N LEU A 188 -8.49 -9.16 -3.76
CA LEU A 188 -7.56 -10.04 -3.05
C LEU A 188 -8.26 -11.37 -2.79
N ILE A 189 -7.85 -12.43 -3.48
CA ILE A 189 -8.47 -13.76 -3.38
C ILE A 189 -8.00 -14.45 -2.09
N ASN A 190 -6.68 -14.50 -1.90
CA ASN A 190 -6.05 -15.12 -0.73
C ASN A 190 -4.62 -14.61 -0.52
N VAL A 191 -4.12 -14.84 0.69
CA VAL A 191 -2.72 -14.61 1.05
C VAL A 191 -2.14 -15.94 1.47
N THR A 192 -1.09 -16.38 0.80
CA THR A 192 -0.31 -17.56 1.19
C THR A 192 0.99 -17.13 1.85
N VAL A 193 1.49 -17.96 2.76
CA VAL A 193 2.70 -17.67 3.54
C VAL A 193 3.71 -18.77 3.25
N ARG A 194 4.93 -18.37 2.94
CA ARG A 194 6.04 -19.28 2.70
C ARG A 194 7.23 -18.87 3.54
N ASP A 195 7.63 -19.77 4.43
CA ASP A 195 8.85 -19.63 5.22
C ASP A 195 10.00 -20.27 4.45
N MET A 196 11.07 -19.50 4.25
CA MET A 196 12.28 -19.94 3.58
C MET A 196 13.48 -19.76 4.51
N ARG A 197 14.37 -20.73 4.48
CA ARG A 197 15.66 -20.69 5.15
C ARG A 197 16.73 -20.96 4.13
N PHE A 198 17.73 -20.10 4.06
CA PHE A 198 18.83 -20.26 3.12
C PHE A 198 20.16 -19.99 3.80
N LEU A 199 21.21 -20.58 3.23
CA LEU A 199 22.58 -20.42 3.70
C LEU A 199 23.23 -19.27 2.94
N GLU A 200 23.68 -18.26 3.66
CA GLU A 200 24.41 -17.12 3.11
C GLU A 200 25.71 -16.94 3.89
N GLU A 201 26.84 -16.95 3.20
CA GLU A 201 28.18 -16.77 3.80
C GLU A 201 28.51 -17.71 4.98
N GLY A 202 27.87 -18.89 5.03
CA GLY A 202 28.07 -19.88 6.09
C GLY A 202 27.09 -19.78 7.26
N GLU A 203 26.16 -18.82 7.22
CA GLU A 203 25.14 -18.60 8.24
C GLU A 203 23.73 -18.82 7.68
N TYR A 204 22.83 -19.41 8.47
CA TYR A 204 21.44 -19.63 8.05
C TYR A 204 20.60 -18.39 8.35
N ARG A 205 19.97 -17.83 7.31
CA ARG A 205 19.02 -16.71 7.41
C ARG A 205 17.59 -17.19 7.16
N ALA A 206 16.64 -16.58 7.88
CA ALA A 206 15.21 -16.83 7.72
C ALA A 206 14.56 -15.67 6.95
N GLU A 207 13.74 -16.01 5.97
CA GLU A 207 12.99 -15.09 5.15
C GLU A 207 11.54 -15.58 5.02
N VAL A 208 10.60 -14.66 5.23
CA VAL A 208 9.16 -14.92 5.20
C VAL A 208 8.55 -14.21 4.00
N HIS A 209 7.87 -14.96 3.15
CA HIS A 209 7.18 -14.43 1.97
C HIS A 209 5.67 -14.48 2.19
N TYR A 210 5.04 -13.29 2.27
CA TYR A 210 3.59 -13.16 2.18
C TYR A 210 3.22 -12.95 0.71
N ILE A 211 2.61 -13.96 0.09
CA ILE A 211 2.23 -13.96 -1.32
C ILE A 211 0.76 -13.59 -1.43
N PHE A 212 0.49 -12.41 -1.98
CA PHE A 212 -0.83 -11.89 -2.27
C PHE A 212 -1.30 -12.39 -3.63
N HIS A 213 -2.43 -13.08 -3.64
CA HIS A 213 -3.08 -13.56 -4.85
C HIS A 213 -4.15 -12.54 -5.25
N LEU A 214 -3.83 -11.74 -6.26
CA LEU A 214 -4.64 -10.62 -6.71
C LEU A 214 -5.30 -10.96 -8.04
N GLN A 215 -6.58 -10.63 -8.19
CA GLN A 215 -7.32 -10.77 -9.44
C GLN A 215 -7.84 -9.43 -9.91
N ARG A 216 -7.58 -9.09 -11.17
CA ARG A 216 -8.06 -7.82 -11.74
C ARG A 216 -9.57 -7.86 -11.95
N ARG A 217 -10.25 -6.75 -11.65
CA ARG A 217 -11.65 -6.51 -12.02
C ARG A 217 -11.71 -6.01 -13.48
N PRO A 218 -12.18 -6.80 -14.45
CA PRO A 218 -12.07 -6.46 -15.87
C PRO A 218 -13.11 -5.43 -16.36
N ILE A 219 -14.14 -5.14 -15.57
CA ILE A 219 -15.34 -4.39 -15.99
C ILE A 219 -15.02 -3.00 -16.59
N PHE A 220 -14.02 -2.31 -16.03
CA PHE A 220 -13.58 -1.01 -16.51
C PHE A 220 -12.96 -1.12 -17.92
N TYR A 221 -12.07 -2.10 -18.12
CA TYR A 221 -11.40 -2.32 -19.40
C TYR A 221 -12.38 -2.79 -20.49
N LEU A 222 -13.37 -3.61 -20.12
CA LEU A 222 -14.41 -4.05 -21.07
C LEU A 222 -15.28 -2.88 -21.56
N THR A 223 -15.68 -1.99 -20.67
CA THR A 223 -16.58 -0.87 -21.01
C THR A 223 -15.87 0.28 -21.71
N VAL A 224 -14.60 0.56 -21.36
CA VAL A 224 -13.85 1.71 -21.90
C VAL A 224 -13.00 1.34 -23.12
N ILE A 225 -12.51 0.11 -23.22
CA ILE A 225 -11.62 -0.30 -24.33
C ILE A 225 -12.34 -1.23 -25.30
N VAL A 226 -12.89 -2.35 -24.82
CA VAL A 226 -13.44 -3.38 -25.71
C VAL A 226 -14.72 -2.90 -26.40
N ALA A 227 -15.67 -2.32 -25.66
CA ALA A 227 -16.94 -1.88 -26.24
C ALA A 227 -16.79 -0.79 -27.33
N PRO A 228 -15.99 0.29 -27.14
CA PRO A 228 -15.79 1.28 -28.20
C PRO A 228 -15.04 0.73 -29.41
N THR A 229 -14.06 -0.15 -29.21
CA THR A 229 -13.33 -0.81 -30.32
C THR A 229 -14.26 -1.68 -31.16
N PHE A 230 -15.14 -2.44 -30.51
CA PHE A 230 -16.15 -3.23 -31.20
C PHE A 230 -17.13 -2.36 -31.99
N LEU A 231 -17.60 -1.24 -31.41
CA LEU A 231 -18.49 -0.30 -32.11
C LEU A 231 -17.81 0.36 -33.31
N ILE A 232 -16.57 0.83 -33.16
CA ILE A 232 -15.81 1.46 -34.25
C ILE A 232 -15.56 0.47 -35.38
N SER A 233 -15.14 -0.76 -35.07
CA SER A 233 -14.90 -1.80 -36.08
C SER A 233 -16.20 -2.20 -36.80
N ALA A 234 -17.31 -2.38 -36.07
CA ALA A 234 -18.61 -2.66 -36.66
C ALA A 234 -19.09 -1.51 -37.57
N LEU A 235 -18.99 -0.26 -37.13
CA LEU A 235 -19.33 0.93 -37.93
C LEU A 235 -18.45 1.05 -39.17
N SER A 236 -17.16 0.69 -39.07
CA SER A 236 -16.23 0.70 -40.20
C SER A 236 -16.61 -0.34 -41.25
N ILE A 237 -16.92 -1.57 -40.84
CA ILE A 237 -17.37 -2.64 -41.73
C ILE A 237 -18.70 -2.25 -42.38
N LEU A 238 -19.71 -1.86 -41.59
CA LEU A 238 -21.03 -1.46 -42.10
C LEU A 238 -20.95 -0.25 -43.04
N GLY A 239 -20.12 0.73 -42.72
CA GLY A 239 -19.91 1.94 -43.53
C GLY A 239 -19.28 1.63 -44.90
N ILE A 240 -18.34 0.68 -44.97
CA ILE A 240 -17.72 0.26 -46.22
C ILE A 240 -18.71 -0.53 -47.11
N PHE A 241 -19.50 -1.42 -46.51
CA PHE A 241 -20.45 -2.28 -47.21
C PHE A 241 -21.85 -1.66 -47.44
N SER A 242 -22.09 -0.42 -46.99
CA SER A 242 -23.39 0.25 -47.16
C SER A 242 -23.74 0.47 -48.65
N PRO A 243 -24.94 0.03 -49.11
CA PRO A 243 -25.37 0.11 -50.52
C PRO A 243 -25.64 1.53 -51.02
N GLY A 244 -25.93 2.47 -50.12
CA GLY A 244 -26.43 3.82 -50.44
C GLY A 244 -25.41 4.76 -51.08
N ALA A 245 -24.16 4.32 -51.27
CA ALA A 245 -23.06 5.15 -51.76
C ALA A 245 -22.47 4.64 -53.09
N ASN A 246 -23.27 3.94 -53.89
CA ASN A 246 -22.90 3.53 -55.25
C ASN A 246 -23.23 4.60 -56.31
N ASP A 247 -23.95 5.67 -55.95
CA ASP A 247 -24.44 6.71 -56.87
C ASP A 247 -23.86 8.12 -56.61
N GLY A 248 -22.70 8.24 -55.97
CA GLY A 248 -22.08 9.54 -55.65
C GLY A 248 -20.56 9.51 -55.39
N PRO A 249 -19.92 10.68 -55.19
CA PRO A 249 -18.47 10.78 -54.96
C PRO A 249 -18.05 10.00 -53.70
N ARG A 250 -17.06 9.12 -53.85
CA ARG A 250 -16.59 8.13 -52.86
C ARG A 250 -15.91 8.72 -51.60
N ASN A 251 -15.95 10.04 -51.43
CA ASN A 251 -15.23 10.79 -50.40
C ASN A 251 -15.67 10.41 -48.98
N GLU A 252 -16.94 10.10 -48.78
CA GLU A 252 -17.49 9.73 -47.47
C GLU A 252 -16.93 8.39 -46.97
N LYS A 253 -16.70 7.42 -47.85
CA LYS A 253 -16.09 6.12 -47.49
C LYS A 253 -14.62 6.27 -47.08
N VAL A 254 -13.87 7.12 -47.77
CA VAL A 254 -12.46 7.41 -47.45
C VAL A 254 -12.35 8.15 -46.12
N SER A 255 -13.22 9.13 -45.88
CA SER A 255 -13.26 9.88 -44.62
C SER A 255 -13.62 8.99 -43.42
N LEU A 256 -14.56 8.05 -43.58
CA LEU A 256 -14.93 7.07 -42.56
C LEU A 256 -13.77 6.10 -42.25
N GLY A 257 -13.06 5.63 -43.28
CA GLY A 257 -11.86 4.81 -43.11
C GLY A 257 -10.75 5.54 -42.34
N LEU A 258 -10.42 6.77 -42.73
CA LEU A 258 -9.42 7.60 -42.04
C LEU A 258 -9.83 7.93 -40.59
N GLY A 259 -11.11 8.21 -40.36
CA GLY A 259 -11.65 8.45 -39.02
C GLY A 259 -11.54 7.23 -38.11
N SER A 260 -11.83 6.03 -38.65
CA SER A 260 -11.69 4.78 -37.90
C SER A 260 -10.25 4.45 -37.54
N LEU A 261 -9.30 4.71 -38.45
CA LEU A 261 -7.87 4.52 -38.22
C LEU A 261 -7.36 5.46 -37.12
N LEU A 262 -7.72 6.75 -37.19
CA LEU A 262 -7.37 7.72 -36.14
C LEU A 262 -7.95 7.31 -34.78
N ALA A 263 -9.21 6.88 -34.75
CA ALA A 263 -9.85 6.43 -33.52
C ALA A 263 -9.18 5.19 -32.92
N MET A 264 -8.78 4.22 -33.75
CA MET A 264 -7.99 3.06 -33.30
C MET A 264 -6.61 3.46 -32.76
N THR A 265 -5.91 4.39 -33.41
CA THR A 265 -4.60 4.89 -32.93
C THR A 265 -4.73 5.58 -31.56
N VAL A 266 -5.79 6.36 -31.33
CA VAL A 266 -6.05 6.98 -30.02
C VAL A 266 -6.34 5.92 -28.96
N LEU A 267 -7.15 4.91 -29.27
CA LEU A 267 -7.45 3.81 -28.34
C LEU A 267 -6.21 3.00 -28.00
N LEU A 268 -5.37 2.66 -28.99
CA LEU A 268 -4.07 2.01 -28.78
C LEU A 268 -3.17 2.85 -27.86
N GLY A 269 -3.17 4.17 -28.01
CA GLY A 269 -2.44 5.07 -27.12
C GLY A 269 -2.92 5.01 -25.66
N ILE A 270 -4.24 4.94 -25.43
CA ILE A 270 -4.82 4.79 -24.08
C ILE A 270 -4.41 3.43 -23.49
N VAL A 271 -4.48 2.36 -24.28
CA VAL A 271 -4.12 1.00 -23.86
C VAL A 271 -2.63 0.91 -23.50
N ALA A 272 -1.76 1.44 -24.37
CA ALA A 272 -0.31 1.48 -24.14
C ALA A 272 0.07 2.32 -22.91
N GLY A 273 -0.72 3.36 -22.58
CA GLY A 273 -0.55 4.14 -21.36
C GLY A 273 -1.00 3.42 -20.08
N ALA A 274 -1.93 2.47 -20.18
CA ALA A 274 -2.46 1.72 -19.04
C ALA A 274 -1.70 0.43 -18.74
N MET A 275 -0.96 -0.12 -19.70
CA MET A 275 -0.23 -1.38 -19.54
C MET A 275 1.22 -1.15 -19.08
N PRO A 276 1.73 -1.96 -18.14
CA PRO A 276 3.15 -1.96 -17.82
C PRO A 276 3.95 -2.45 -19.03
N LYS A 277 5.07 -1.79 -19.33
CA LYS A 277 6.00 -2.24 -20.39
C LYS A 277 6.62 -3.58 -19.95
N SER A 278 6.07 -4.68 -20.45
CA SER A 278 6.55 -6.06 -20.19
C SER A 278 7.11 -6.67 -21.46
N ASN A 279 7.94 -7.71 -21.32
CA ASN A 279 8.48 -8.50 -22.43
C ASN A 279 7.45 -9.46 -23.05
N SER A 280 6.25 -9.57 -22.46
CA SER A 280 5.15 -10.40 -22.94
C SER A 280 4.04 -9.55 -23.54
N ILE A 281 3.54 -9.95 -24.71
CA ILE A 281 2.43 -9.29 -25.41
C ILE A 281 1.11 -9.76 -24.75
N PRO A 282 0.26 -8.85 -24.24
CA PRO A 282 -1.03 -9.20 -23.63
C PRO A 282 -2.04 -9.70 -24.68
N LEU A 283 -2.97 -10.60 -24.29
CA LEU A 283 -4.01 -11.13 -25.20
C LEU A 283 -4.81 -10.04 -25.91
N LEU A 284 -5.05 -8.91 -25.23
CA LEU A 284 -5.79 -7.79 -25.79
C LEU A 284 -5.11 -7.17 -27.02
N GLU A 285 -3.77 -7.21 -27.07
CA GLU A 285 -2.99 -6.73 -28.21
C GLU A 285 -3.03 -7.70 -29.39
N VAL A 286 -3.30 -9.00 -29.15
CA VAL A 286 -3.54 -10.00 -30.19
C VAL A 286 -4.93 -9.86 -30.82
N ILE A 287 -5.92 -9.35 -30.07
CA ILE A 287 -7.29 -9.14 -30.56
C ILE A 287 -7.40 -7.84 -31.38
N LEU A 288 -6.53 -6.86 -31.15
CA LEU A 288 -6.40 -5.69 -32.01
C LEU A 288 -5.59 -6.11 -33.26
N PRO A 289 -6.05 -5.81 -34.48
CA PRO A 289 -5.38 -6.31 -35.68
C PRO A 289 -4.03 -5.60 -35.85
N GLN A 290 -2.95 -6.19 -35.34
CA GLN A 290 -1.61 -5.90 -35.80
C GLN A 290 -1.41 -6.55 -37.17
N ASN A 291 -1.94 -5.89 -38.20
CA ASN A 291 -1.43 -6.07 -39.56
C ASN A 291 -0.20 -5.19 -39.73
N THR A 292 0.93 -5.64 -39.21
CA THR A 292 2.26 -5.17 -39.65
C THR A 292 3.21 -6.37 -39.67
N ASP A 293 3.08 -7.17 -40.73
CA ASP A 293 4.17 -7.96 -41.30
C ASP A 293 3.91 -8.10 -42.81
N MET A 294 4.34 -7.07 -43.56
CA MET A 294 4.90 -7.15 -44.91
C MET A 294 5.52 -5.81 -45.29
#